data_AF-A0A1F9A9V6-F1
#
_entry.id   AF-A0A1F9A9V6-F1
#
_cell.length_a   1.000
_cell.length_b   1.000
_cell.length_c   1.000
_cell.angle_alpha   90.00
_cell.angle_beta   90.00
_cell.angle_gamma   90.00
#
_symmetry.space_group_name_H-M   'P 1'
#
loop_
_entity.id
_entity.type
_entity.pdbx_description
1 polymer ?
#
loop_
_entity_poly.entity_id
_entity_poly.type
_entity_poly.pdbx_seq_one_letter_code
_entity_poly.pdbx_strand_id
1 'polypeptide(L)'
;MTAYFAGIDVGSTMTKAVILGNGIIASVIGPTGPEQRRLANKVMEEALNKAGIPFGSITYIVSTGYGRINVPFADKQVTEITCHAKGISSLFPEAKTIIDIGGQDCKAIKINAGGRPNDFIMNDKCAAGSGRFIEVIADTLGIRLDEVGGLSLQAKNPAKISNICTIWAQQEVATRLSEGVPIPDLLAGVHQSLADRISRMVNRLRVEEAIVLTGGGGKNKGLVKALSEQLGHEILVPEEPLITGALGAALVGREIAENARKENMLLETKERILEEIQIL
;
A
#
# COMPACT_ATOMS: atom_id res chain seq x y z
N MET A 1 -17.85 26.91 4.32
CA MET A 1 -17.23 26.22 3.17
C MET A 1 -16.80 24.85 3.63
N THR A 2 -17.03 23.82 2.81
CA THR A 2 -16.49 22.48 3.05
C THR A 2 -14.97 22.55 2.91
N ALA A 3 -14.22 22.19 3.95
CA ALA A 3 -12.76 22.11 3.86
C ALA A 3 -12.36 20.80 3.18
N TYR A 4 -11.45 20.88 2.21
CA TYR A 4 -10.90 19.71 1.53
C TYR A 4 -9.46 19.49 1.94
N PHE A 5 -9.07 18.25 2.13
CA PHE A 5 -7.72 17.84 2.46
C PHE A 5 -7.22 16.86 1.42
N ALA A 6 -5.94 16.88 1.12
CA ALA A 6 -5.37 15.92 0.19
C ALA A 6 -4.22 15.15 0.81
N GLY A 7 -4.14 13.87 0.46
CA GLY A 7 -3.03 13.01 0.80
C GLY A 7 -2.44 12.43 -0.46
N ILE A 8 -1.11 12.48 -0.58
CA ILE A 8 -0.37 11.79 -1.62
C ILE A 8 0.57 10.76 -1.00
N ASP A 9 0.53 9.55 -1.51
CA ASP A 9 1.42 8.46 -1.14
C ASP A 9 2.22 8.03 -2.36
N VAL A 10 3.49 8.47 -2.41
CA VAL A 10 4.43 8.12 -3.46
C VAL A 10 5.20 6.86 -3.02
N GLY A 11 4.67 5.69 -3.38
CA GLY A 11 5.34 4.41 -3.16
C GLY A 11 6.41 4.13 -4.22
N SER A 12 7.16 3.03 -4.08
CA SER A 12 8.18 2.63 -5.07
C SER A 12 7.60 2.24 -6.43
N THR A 13 6.41 1.63 -6.45
CA THR A 13 5.76 1.16 -7.69
C THR A 13 4.51 1.95 -8.04
N MET A 14 3.75 2.42 -7.03
CA MET A 14 2.48 3.10 -7.22
C MET A 14 2.43 4.40 -6.43
N THR A 15 1.90 5.44 -7.05
CA THR A 15 1.57 6.73 -6.46
C THR A 15 0.07 6.90 -6.37
N LYS A 16 -0.42 7.31 -5.20
CA LYS A 16 -1.84 7.37 -4.87
C LYS A 16 -2.19 8.76 -4.35
N ALA A 17 -3.30 9.32 -4.81
CA ALA A 17 -3.84 10.58 -4.33
C ALA A 17 -5.25 10.37 -3.80
N VAL A 18 -5.57 10.98 -2.65
CA VAL A 18 -6.91 11.00 -2.05
C VAL A 18 -7.28 12.43 -1.73
N ILE A 19 -8.47 12.85 -2.16
CA ILE A 19 -9.12 14.09 -1.73
C ILE A 19 -10.22 13.74 -0.74
N LEU A 20 -10.13 14.33 0.45
CA LEU A 20 -11.00 14.10 1.59
C LEU A 20 -11.82 15.35 1.91
N GLY A 21 -13.13 15.18 2.06
CA GLY A 21 -14.04 16.15 2.66
C GLY A 21 -14.75 15.52 3.87
N ASN A 22 -16.08 15.41 3.81
CA ASN A 22 -16.85 14.61 4.77
C ASN A 22 -16.62 13.10 4.61
N GLY A 23 -16.10 12.68 3.46
CA GLY A 23 -15.66 11.34 3.13
C GLY A 23 -14.64 11.42 1.99
N ILE A 24 -14.27 10.28 1.41
CA ILE A 24 -13.41 10.27 0.22
C ILE A 24 -14.22 10.84 -0.95
N ILE A 25 -13.78 11.98 -1.49
CA ILE A 25 -14.43 12.65 -2.62
C ILE A 25 -13.87 12.11 -3.93
N ALA A 26 -12.55 11.94 -3.99
CA ALA A 26 -11.87 11.35 -5.13
C ALA A 26 -10.64 10.57 -4.65
N SER A 27 -10.33 9.50 -5.38
CA SER A 27 -9.07 8.79 -5.29
C SER A 27 -8.57 8.45 -6.69
N VAL A 28 -7.25 8.50 -6.84
CA VAL A 28 -6.50 8.18 -8.07
C VAL A 28 -5.29 7.34 -7.70
N ILE A 29 -5.00 6.35 -8.54
CA ILE A 29 -3.87 5.43 -8.39
C ILE A 29 -3.15 5.39 -9.74
N GLY A 30 -1.83 5.65 -9.74
CA GLY A 30 -0.99 5.61 -10.94
C GLY A 30 0.37 4.98 -10.67
N PRO A 31 1.10 4.50 -11.70
CA PRO A 31 2.42 3.88 -11.54
C PRO A 31 3.51 4.93 -11.29
N THR A 32 4.30 4.81 -10.20
CA THR A 32 5.29 5.83 -9.73
C THR A 32 6.26 6.32 -10.79
N GLY A 33 6.69 5.44 -11.71
CA GLY A 33 7.64 5.79 -12.77
C GLY A 33 8.99 6.30 -12.22
N PRO A 34 9.90 6.73 -13.12
CA PRO A 34 11.25 7.17 -12.72
C PRO A 34 11.27 8.59 -12.14
N GLU A 35 10.39 9.49 -12.62
CA GLU A 35 10.31 10.87 -12.12
C GLU A 35 9.04 11.07 -11.29
N GLN A 36 9.24 11.07 -9.98
CA GLN A 36 8.19 11.01 -8.98
C GLN A 36 7.40 12.33 -8.88
N ARG A 37 8.02 13.50 -9.07
CA ARG A 37 7.32 14.79 -8.98
C ARG A 37 6.30 14.94 -10.10
N ARG A 38 6.70 14.59 -11.33
CA ARG A 38 5.82 14.64 -12.50
C ARG A 38 4.57 13.79 -12.28
N LEU A 39 4.74 12.59 -11.71
CA LEU A 39 3.59 11.75 -11.44
C LEU A 39 2.75 12.22 -10.25
N ALA A 40 3.39 12.71 -9.17
CA ALA A 40 2.67 13.30 -8.06
C ALA A 40 1.74 14.43 -8.54
N ASN A 41 2.21 15.28 -9.46
CA ASN A 41 1.38 16.30 -10.12
C ASN A 41 0.24 15.66 -10.90
N LYS A 42 0.53 14.68 -11.76
CA LYS A 42 -0.48 14.01 -12.60
C LYS A 42 -1.60 13.39 -11.78
N VAL A 43 -1.28 12.62 -10.73
CA VAL A 43 -2.34 11.99 -9.91
C VAL A 43 -3.13 13.02 -9.10
N MET A 44 -2.51 14.15 -8.71
CA MET A 44 -3.21 15.24 -8.03
C MET A 44 -4.17 15.94 -8.98
N GLU A 45 -3.72 16.26 -10.19
CA GLU A 45 -4.54 16.86 -11.25
C GLU A 45 -5.75 15.99 -11.58
N GLU A 46 -5.53 14.69 -11.81
CA GLU A 46 -6.60 13.73 -12.05
C GLU A 46 -7.58 13.64 -10.87
N ALA A 47 -7.08 13.68 -9.63
CA ALA A 47 -7.93 13.65 -8.44
C ALA A 47 -8.78 14.92 -8.31
N LEU A 48 -8.20 16.10 -8.57
CA LEU A 48 -8.92 17.39 -8.56
C LEU A 48 -10.01 17.42 -9.63
N ASN A 49 -9.70 16.96 -10.84
CA ASN A 49 -10.65 16.84 -11.94
C ASN A 49 -11.80 15.89 -11.59
N LYS A 50 -11.48 14.72 -11.02
CA LYS A 50 -12.48 13.74 -10.57
C LYS A 50 -13.36 14.28 -9.43
N ALA A 51 -12.79 15.09 -8.54
CA ALA A 51 -13.53 15.76 -7.47
C ALA A 51 -14.33 16.98 -7.95
N GLY A 52 -14.02 17.53 -9.13
CA GLY A 52 -14.66 18.73 -9.66
C GLY A 52 -14.37 20.00 -8.84
N ILE A 53 -13.18 20.09 -8.22
CA ILE A 53 -12.79 21.23 -7.38
C ILE A 53 -11.48 21.86 -7.86
N PRO A 54 -11.31 23.19 -7.70
CA PRO A 54 -10.04 23.84 -8.03
C PRO A 54 -8.99 23.52 -6.97
N PHE A 55 -7.71 23.56 -7.37
CA PHE A 55 -6.61 23.24 -6.45
C PHE A 55 -6.55 24.16 -5.22
N GLY A 56 -6.90 25.43 -5.41
CA GLY A 56 -7.00 26.43 -4.34
C GLY A 56 -8.01 26.10 -3.24
N SER A 57 -8.92 25.15 -3.45
CA SER A 57 -9.87 24.70 -2.42
C SER A 57 -9.28 23.70 -1.42
N ILE A 58 -8.08 23.16 -1.68
CA ILE A 58 -7.43 22.22 -0.76
C ILE A 58 -6.79 22.99 0.39
N THR A 59 -7.31 22.78 1.59
CA THR A 59 -6.90 23.42 2.84
C THR A 59 -5.51 22.96 3.26
N TYR A 60 -5.23 21.65 3.21
CA TYR A 60 -3.93 21.10 3.61
C TYR A 60 -3.58 19.84 2.83
N ILE A 61 -2.30 19.69 2.49
CA ILE A 61 -1.76 18.57 1.70
C ILE A 61 -0.64 17.89 2.47
N VAL A 62 -0.78 16.58 2.67
CA VAL A 62 0.26 15.75 3.27
C VAL A 62 0.81 14.78 2.24
N SER A 63 2.14 14.68 2.14
CA SER A 63 2.81 13.63 1.37
C SER A 63 3.37 12.54 2.27
N THR A 64 3.33 11.31 1.78
CA THR A 64 3.85 10.11 2.43
C THR A 64 4.44 9.12 1.42
N GLY A 65 4.88 7.96 1.90
CA GLY A 65 5.57 6.95 1.12
C GLY A 65 7.08 7.21 0.98
N TYR A 66 7.72 6.32 0.22
CA TYR A 66 9.14 6.37 -0.13
C TYR A 66 9.52 7.71 -0.76
N GLY A 67 8.73 8.18 -1.72
CA GLY A 67 8.96 9.40 -2.50
C GLY A 67 8.35 10.67 -1.90
N ARG A 68 7.97 10.69 -0.61
CA ARG A 68 7.27 11.84 0.02
C ARG A 68 7.97 13.20 -0.15
N ILE A 69 9.30 13.19 -0.28
CA ILE A 69 10.12 14.39 -0.50
C ILE A 69 9.93 14.98 -1.91
N ASN A 70 9.49 14.16 -2.86
CA ASN A 70 9.31 14.50 -4.28
C ASN A 70 7.88 14.95 -4.58
N VAL A 71 7.24 15.62 -3.62
CA VAL A 71 5.89 16.20 -3.75
C VAL A 71 5.99 17.69 -3.41
N PRO A 72 6.33 18.55 -4.39
CA PRO A 72 6.73 19.93 -4.13
C PRO A 72 5.62 20.77 -3.49
N PHE A 73 4.36 20.50 -3.87
CA PHE A 73 3.17 21.19 -3.37
C PHE A 73 2.64 20.65 -2.02
N ALA A 74 3.27 19.64 -1.41
CA ALA A 74 2.84 19.15 -0.10
C ALA A 74 3.27 20.10 1.03
N ASP A 75 2.34 20.42 1.92
CA ASP A 75 2.55 21.29 3.09
C ASP A 75 3.35 20.57 4.18
N LYS A 76 3.14 19.25 4.32
CA LYS A 76 3.83 18.42 5.31
C LYS A 76 4.21 17.06 4.73
N GLN A 77 5.37 16.57 5.14
CA GLN A 77 5.81 15.20 4.89
C GLN A 77 5.61 14.37 6.15
N VAL A 78 4.98 13.21 6.02
CA VAL A 78 4.72 12.28 7.14
C VAL A 78 5.09 10.86 6.72
N THR A 79 5.60 10.07 7.66
CA THR A 79 6.00 8.68 7.38
C THR A 79 4.78 7.83 6.97
N GLU A 80 5.01 6.87 6.10
CA GLU A 80 3.94 5.95 5.66
C GLU A 80 3.45 5.06 6.79
N ILE A 81 4.29 4.77 7.79
CA ILE A 81 3.89 4.05 9.00
C ILE A 81 2.76 4.79 9.72
N THR A 82 2.93 6.09 9.94
CA THR A 82 1.90 6.93 10.57
C THR A 82 0.67 7.07 9.69
N CYS A 83 0.86 7.25 8.38
CA CYS A 83 -0.27 7.43 7.47
C CYS A 83 -1.09 6.14 7.32
N HIS A 84 -0.48 4.98 7.06
CA HIS A 84 -1.19 3.70 7.02
C HIS A 84 -1.92 3.41 8.34
N ALA A 85 -1.28 3.67 9.49
CA ALA A 85 -1.93 3.54 10.79
C ALA A 85 -3.17 4.44 10.91
N LYS A 86 -3.05 5.72 10.56
CA LYS A 86 -4.18 6.67 10.59
C LYS A 86 -5.30 6.27 9.62
N GLY A 87 -4.95 5.88 8.40
CA GLY A 87 -5.88 5.45 7.38
C GLY A 87 -6.66 4.22 7.81
N ILE A 88 -5.96 3.18 8.26
CA ILE A 88 -6.61 1.95 8.72
C ILE A 88 -7.44 2.15 9.97
N SER A 89 -6.96 2.91 10.96
CA SER A 89 -7.74 3.18 12.17
C SER A 89 -9.05 3.93 11.88
N SER A 90 -9.14 4.64 10.75
CA SER A 90 -10.39 5.29 10.32
C SER A 90 -11.37 4.34 9.61
N LEU A 91 -10.88 3.24 9.05
CA LEU A 91 -11.68 2.25 8.31
C LEU A 91 -12.06 1.05 9.20
N PHE A 92 -11.15 0.64 10.07
CA PHE A 92 -11.24 -0.49 10.99
C PHE A 92 -10.80 -0.03 12.39
N PRO A 93 -11.69 0.57 13.20
CA PRO A 93 -11.36 1.06 14.54
C PRO A 93 -10.82 -0.01 15.50
N GLU A 94 -11.15 -1.27 15.24
CA GLU A 94 -10.72 -2.45 15.98
C GLU A 94 -9.34 -2.98 15.57
N ALA A 95 -8.76 -2.47 14.48
CA ALA A 95 -7.49 -2.95 13.95
C ALA A 95 -6.36 -2.82 14.98
N LYS A 96 -5.52 -3.85 15.06
CA LYS A 96 -4.36 -3.87 15.97
C LYS A 96 -3.04 -4.13 15.26
N THR A 97 -3.10 -4.87 14.15
CA THR A 97 -1.95 -5.19 13.31
C THR A 97 -2.26 -4.82 11.87
N ILE A 98 -1.39 -4.05 11.23
CA ILE A 98 -1.45 -3.76 9.80
C ILE A 98 -0.30 -4.51 9.13
N ILE A 99 -0.59 -5.22 8.06
CA ILE A 99 0.42 -5.76 7.14
C ILE A 99 0.27 -4.94 5.85
N ASP A 100 1.33 -4.27 5.43
CA ASP A 100 1.40 -3.55 4.15
C ASP A 100 2.35 -4.31 3.24
N ILE A 101 1.85 -4.79 2.09
CA ILE A 101 2.67 -5.45 1.07
C ILE A 101 2.72 -4.53 -0.13
N GLY A 102 3.80 -3.74 -0.17
CA GLY A 102 4.13 -2.87 -1.29
C GLY A 102 4.77 -3.65 -2.45
N GLY A 103 5.16 -2.91 -3.49
CA GLY A 103 5.83 -3.50 -4.64
C GLY A 103 7.26 -3.94 -4.34
N GLN A 104 8.01 -3.20 -3.52
CA GLN A 104 9.42 -3.52 -3.23
C GLN A 104 9.68 -3.91 -1.79
N ASP A 105 8.79 -3.57 -0.87
CA ASP A 105 8.92 -3.85 0.56
C ASP A 105 7.66 -4.51 1.14
N CYS A 106 7.79 -4.99 2.36
CA CYS A 106 6.66 -5.38 3.20
C CYS A 106 6.88 -4.86 4.62
N LYS A 107 5.80 -4.39 5.24
CA LYS A 107 5.80 -3.78 6.57
C LYS A 107 4.73 -4.43 7.42
N ALA A 108 5.01 -4.57 8.70
CA ALA A 108 4.00 -4.85 9.69
C ALA A 108 4.05 -3.76 10.75
N ILE A 109 2.88 -3.23 11.11
CA ILE A 109 2.73 -2.09 12.01
C ILE A 109 1.76 -2.51 13.10
N LYS A 110 2.19 -2.37 14.34
CA LYS A 110 1.32 -2.53 15.49
C LYS A 110 0.77 -1.16 15.88
N ILE A 111 -0.54 -1.09 16.07
CA ILE A 111 -1.24 0.15 16.39
C ILE A 111 -1.93 0.03 17.75
N ASN A 112 -1.96 1.15 18.47
CA ASN A 112 -2.70 1.23 19.74
C ASN A 112 -4.17 1.59 19.51
N ALA A 113 -4.98 1.56 20.57
CA ALA A 113 -6.41 1.91 20.53
C ALA A 113 -6.69 3.35 20.05
N GLY A 114 -5.68 4.24 20.09
CA GLY A 114 -5.77 5.61 19.55
C GLY A 114 -5.39 5.72 18.07
N GLY A 115 -5.16 4.58 17.40
CA GLY A 115 -4.78 4.51 15.99
C GLY A 115 -3.37 5.01 15.68
N ARG A 116 -2.49 5.07 16.68
CA ARG A 116 -1.09 5.48 16.53
C ARG A 116 -0.18 4.25 16.47
N PRO A 117 0.86 4.25 15.62
CA PRO A 117 1.88 3.21 15.64
C PRO A 117 2.56 3.14 17.01
N ASN A 118 2.74 1.94 17.56
CA ASN A 118 3.54 1.72 18.77
C ASN A 118 4.83 0.93 18.49
N ASP A 119 4.82 0.06 17.47
CA ASP A 119 5.97 -0.72 17.02
C ASP A 119 5.79 -1.07 15.53
N PHE A 120 6.88 -1.30 14.81
CA PHE A 120 6.83 -1.72 13.41
C PHE A 120 8.07 -2.53 13.02
N ILE A 121 7.92 -3.39 12.02
CA ILE A 121 9.00 -4.12 11.39
C ILE A 121 8.83 -4.06 9.88
N MET A 122 9.93 -4.02 9.14
CA MET A 122 9.88 -4.02 7.69
C MET A 122 11.00 -4.85 7.07
N ASN A 123 10.72 -5.37 5.88
CA ASN A 123 11.69 -5.94 4.97
C ASN A 123 11.71 -5.10 3.69
N ASP A 124 12.79 -4.33 3.51
CA ASP A 124 13.03 -3.40 2.41
C ASP A 124 14.26 -3.79 1.56
N LYS A 125 15.09 -4.72 2.04
CA LYS A 125 16.33 -5.13 1.36
C LYS A 125 16.15 -6.27 0.37
N CYS A 126 15.01 -6.95 0.39
CA CYS A 126 14.80 -8.17 -0.37
C CYS A 126 13.43 -8.21 -1.02
N ALA A 127 13.40 -8.46 -2.33
CA ALA A 127 12.17 -8.66 -3.11
C ALA A 127 11.36 -9.86 -2.60
N ALA A 128 12.01 -10.86 -2.00
CA ALA A 128 11.31 -11.93 -1.32
C ALA A 128 10.50 -11.33 -0.16
N GLY A 129 9.18 -11.47 -0.22
CA GLY A 129 8.26 -10.87 0.76
C GLY A 129 7.47 -9.67 0.24
N SER A 130 7.70 -9.18 -0.99
CA SER A 130 6.99 -8.03 -1.57
C SER A 130 6.29 -8.38 -2.89
N GLY A 131 5.53 -7.43 -3.44
CA GLY A 131 4.85 -7.56 -4.72
C GLY A 131 5.79 -7.92 -5.88
N ARG A 132 7.06 -7.48 -5.85
CA ARG A 132 8.06 -7.79 -6.86
C ARG A 132 8.33 -9.28 -7.01
N PHE A 133 8.22 -10.05 -5.92
CA PHE A 133 8.31 -11.51 -6.00
C PHE A 133 7.20 -12.08 -6.88
N ILE A 134 5.96 -11.61 -6.69
CA ILE A 134 4.80 -12.09 -7.45
C ILE A 134 4.88 -11.63 -8.91
N GLU A 135 5.30 -10.40 -9.16
CA GLU A 135 5.54 -9.88 -10.52
C GLU A 135 6.50 -10.78 -11.31
N VAL A 136 7.67 -11.11 -10.74
CA VAL A 136 8.67 -11.95 -11.42
C VAL A 136 8.13 -13.34 -11.72
N ILE A 137 7.36 -13.93 -10.80
CA ILE A 137 6.73 -15.24 -11.01
C ILE A 137 5.63 -15.16 -12.09
N ALA A 138 4.80 -14.13 -12.05
CA ALA A 138 3.74 -13.91 -13.03
C ALA A 138 4.33 -13.77 -14.45
N ASP A 139 5.38 -12.96 -14.60
CA ASP A 139 6.11 -12.78 -15.86
C ASP A 139 6.70 -14.10 -16.36
N THR A 140 7.28 -14.90 -15.45
CA THR A 140 7.86 -16.22 -15.80
C THR A 140 6.82 -17.21 -16.31
N LEU A 141 5.60 -17.13 -15.78
CA LEU A 141 4.48 -17.97 -16.20
C LEU A 141 3.69 -17.40 -17.39
N GLY A 142 4.02 -16.17 -17.84
CA GLY A 142 3.29 -15.49 -18.90
C GLY A 142 1.85 -15.09 -18.51
N ILE A 143 1.63 -14.78 -17.22
CA ILE A 143 0.32 -14.46 -16.64
C ILE A 143 0.30 -13.00 -16.22
N ARG A 144 -0.85 -12.33 -16.35
CA ARG A 144 -0.99 -10.97 -15.83
C ARG A 144 -1.03 -10.98 -14.30
N LEU A 145 -0.39 -9.99 -13.68
CA LEU A 145 -0.31 -9.89 -12.21
C LEU A 145 -1.69 -9.92 -11.52
N ASP A 146 -2.71 -9.33 -12.13
CA ASP A 146 -4.07 -9.27 -11.59
C ASP A 146 -4.84 -10.59 -11.66
N GLU A 147 -4.41 -11.53 -12.52
CA GLU A 147 -5.00 -12.87 -12.63
C GLU A 147 -4.43 -13.85 -11.61
N VAL A 148 -3.20 -13.62 -11.16
CA VAL A 148 -2.45 -14.52 -10.26
C VAL A 148 -3.26 -14.95 -9.04
N GLY A 149 -3.92 -14.00 -8.39
CA GLY A 149 -4.69 -14.26 -7.18
C GLY A 149 -5.94 -15.11 -7.42
N GLY A 150 -6.60 -14.94 -8.57
CA GLY A 150 -7.78 -15.74 -8.93
C GLY A 150 -7.42 -17.15 -9.40
N LEU A 151 -6.32 -17.28 -10.13
CA LEU A 151 -5.83 -18.57 -10.62
C LEU A 151 -5.32 -19.46 -9.48
N SER A 152 -4.60 -18.92 -8.49
CA SER A 152 -4.11 -19.73 -7.37
C SER A 152 -5.22 -20.36 -6.53
N LEU A 153 -6.38 -19.72 -6.44
CA LEU A 153 -7.54 -20.25 -5.72
C LEU A 153 -8.17 -21.49 -6.37
N GLN A 154 -7.82 -21.79 -7.62
CA GLN A 154 -8.28 -22.98 -8.35
C GLN A 154 -7.38 -24.20 -8.12
N ALA A 155 -6.33 -24.06 -7.32
CA ALA A 155 -5.41 -25.15 -6.99
C ALA A 155 -6.14 -26.31 -6.32
N LYS A 156 -5.74 -27.53 -6.69
CA LYS A 156 -6.22 -28.78 -6.08
C LYS A 156 -5.14 -29.43 -5.24
N ASN A 157 -3.88 -29.34 -5.69
CA ASN A 157 -2.70 -29.90 -5.04
C ASN A 157 -1.57 -28.86 -5.10
N PRO A 158 -1.58 -27.83 -4.23
CA PRO A 158 -0.56 -26.78 -4.23
C PRO A 158 0.86 -27.35 -4.27
N ALA A 159 1.67 -26.83 -5.18
CA ALA A 159 3.04 -27.27 -5.37
C ALA A 159 3.91 -26.83 -4.18
N LYS A 160 4.81 -27.68 -3.72
CA LYS A 160 5.79 -27.27 -2.71
C LYS A 160 6.91 -26.46 -3.36
N ILE A 161 6.95 -25.16 -3.09
CA ILE A 161 8.02 -24.25 -3.50
C ILE A 161 8.97 -24.06 -2.32
N SER A 162 10.21 -24.54 -2.47
CA SER A 162 11.19 -24.61 -1.38
C SER A 162 12.06 -23.35 -1.30
N ASN A 163 12.23 -22.64 -2.42
CA ASN A 163 13.08 -21.47 -2.50
C ASN A 163 12.33 -20.19 -2.15
N ILE A 164 12.97 -19.37 -1.31
CA ILE A 164 12.44 -18.07 -0.88
C ILE A 164 13.08 -16.90 -1.64
N CYS A 165 14.31 -17.08 -2.14
CA CYS A 165 14.98 -16.09 -2.97
C CYS A 165 14.26 -16.00 -4.31
N THR A 166 13.87 -14.79 -4.74
CA THR A 166 13.07 -14.57 -5.95
C THR A 166 13.66 -15.23 -7.20
N ILE A 167 14.98 -15.17 -7.40
CA ILE A 167 15.64 -15.77 -8.57
C ILE A 167 15.61 -17.30 -8.51
N TRP A 168 15.84 -17.90 -7.34
CA TRP A 168 15.79 -19.34 -7.18
C TRP A 168 14.35 -19.88 -7.24
N ALA A 169 13.39 -19.14 -6.68
CA ALA A 169 11.97 -19.45 -6.77
C ALA A 169 11.49 -19.39 -8.23
N GLN A 170 11.95 -18.40 -9.00
CA GLN A 170 11.68 -18.30 -10.44
C GLN A 170 12.18 -19.54 -11.20
N GLN A 171 13.42 -19.98 -10.95
CA GLN A 171 13.97 -21.19 -11.57
C GLN A 171 13.23 -22.46 -11.14
N GLU A 172 12.86 -22.56 -9.86
CA GLU A 172 12.08 -23.69 -9.35
C GLU A 172 10.70 -23.73 -10.02
N VAL A 173 9.99 -22.60 -10.10
CA VAL A 173 8.69 -22.51 -10.77
C VAL A 173 8.79 -22.88 -12.26
N ALA A 174 9.81 -22.40 -12.96
CA ALA A 174 10.04 -22.76 -14.36
C ALA A 174 10.29 -24.27 -14.54
N THR A 175 11.07 -24.87 -13.63
CA THR A 175 11.33 -26.33 -13.63
C THR A 175 10.04 -27.10 -13.36
N ARG A 176 9.26 -26.72 -12.34
CA ARG A 176 8.00 -27.39 -12.03
C ARG A 176 6.97 -27.26 -13.15
N LEU A 177 6.96 -26.12 -13.85
CA LEU A 177 6.11 -25.95 -15.03
C LEU A 177 6.51 -26.92 -16.16
N SER A 178 7.81 -27.12 -16.40
CA SER A 178 8.27 -28.08 -17.42
C SER A 178 8.03 -29.54 -17.03
N GLU A 179 7.95 -29.84 -15.74
CA GLU A 179 7.49 -31.13 -15.20
C GLU A 179 5.97 -31.34 -15.35
N GLY A 180 5.23 -30.34 -15.84
CA GLY A 180 3.78 -30.43 -16.09
C GLY A 180 2.91 -30.09 -14.88
N VAL A 181 3.46 -29.46 -13.83
CA VAL A 181 2.66 -29.01 -12.69
C VAL A 181 1.68 -27.92 -13.15
N PRO A 182 0.38 -28.03 -12.83
CA PRO A 182 -0.62 -27.02 -13.22
C PRO A 182 -0.31 -25.63 -12.65
N ILE A 183 -0.52 -24.60 -13.45
CA ILE A 183 -0.34 -23.19 -13.06
C ILE A 183 -1.07 -22.83 -11.75
N PRO A 184 -2.35 -23.20 -11.54
CA PRO A 184 -3.03 -22.92 -10.26
C PRO A 184 -2.27 -23.49 -9.05
N ASP A 185 -1.80 -24.72 -9.15
CA ASP A 185 -1.06 -25.40 -8.08
C ASP A 185 0.30 -24.74 -7.82
N LEU A 186 1.00 -24.30 -8.88
CA LEU A 186 2.23 -23.51 -8.75
C LEU A 186 1.99 -22.20 -8.02
N LEU A 187 0.99 -21.43 -8.46
CA LEU A 187 0.69 -20.12 -7.88
C LEU A 187 0.26 -20.23 -6.41
N ALA A 188 -0.52 -21.25 -6.04
CA ALA A 188 -0.86 -21.51 -4.65
C ALA A 188 0.38 -21.83 -3.80
N GLY A 189 1.31 -22.64 -4.33
CA GLY A 189 2.59 -22.93 -3.69
C GLY A 189 3.46 -21.69 -3.49
N VAL A 190 3.49 -20.80 -4.49
CA VAL A 190 4.19 -19.51 -4.45
C VAL A 190 3.58 -18.61 -3.37
N HIS A 191 2.24 -18.54 -3.27
CA HIS A 191 1.55 -17.79 -2.21
C HIS A 191 1.83 -18.36 -0.83
N GLN A 192 1.84 -19.68 -0.65
CA GLN A 192 2.19 -20.32 0.62
C GLN A 192 3.63 -20.01 1.05
N SER A 193 4.59 -20.11 0.14
CA SER A 193 6.01 -19.76 0.41
C SER A 193 6.16 -18.29 0.81
N LEU A 194 5.48 -17.39 0.10
CA LEU A 194 5.49 -15.96 0.42
C LEU A 194 4.82 -15.66 1.77
N ALA A 195 3.67 -16.29 2.04
CA ALA A 195 2.95 -16.16 3.29
C ALA A 195 3.76 -16.65 4.49
N ASP A 196 4.49 -17.77 4.38
CA ASP A 196 5.39 -18.25 5.44
C ASP A 196 6.47 -17.20 5.77
N ARG A 197 7.10 -16.62 4.75
CA ARG A 197 8.11 -15.57 4.93
C ARG A 197 7.55 -14.36 5.67
N ILE A 198 6.41 -13.85 5.20
CA ILE A 198 5.78 -12.66 5.78
C ILE A 198 5.34 -12.95 7.21
N SER A 199 4.73 -14.10 7.46
CA SER A 199 4.26 -14.51 8.79
C SER A 199 5.41 -14.62 9.79
N ARG A 200 6.58 -15.16 9.40
CA ARG A 200 7.78 -15.17 10.25
C ARG A 200 8.25 -13.77 10.64
N MET A 201 8.17 -12.81 9.73
CA MET A 201 8.51 -11.41 10.01
C MET A 201 7.49 -10.79 10.97
N VAL A 202 6.20 -10.93 10.65
CA VAL A 202 5.07 -10.34 11.37
C VAL A 202 4.99 -10.90 12.81
N ASN A 203 5.24 -12.20 13.00
CA ASN A 203 5.25 -12.85 14.32
C ASN A 203 6.30 -12.29 15.30
N ARG A 204 7.35 -11.62 14.81
CA ARG A 204 8.33 -10.94 15.67
C ARG A 204 7.75 -9.72 16.40
N LEU A 205 6.65 -9.14 15.89
CA LEU A 205 5.94 -8.04 16.53
C LEU A 205 4.90 -8.47 17.57
N ARG A 206 4.73 -9.78 17.81
CA ARG A 206 3.63 -10.34 18.63
C ARG A 206 2.28 -9.86 18.11
N VAL A 207 1.88 -10.48 17.00
CA VAL A 207 0.64 -10.23 16.28
C VAL A 207 -0.54 -10.23 17.23
N GLU A 208 -1.40 -9.23 17.10
CA GLU A 208 -2.70 -9.21 17.75
C GLU A 208 -3.79 -9.36 16.69
N GLU A 209 -4.90 -9.99 17.07
CA GLU A 209 -6.11 -10.16 16.25
C GLU A 209 -6.65 -8.81 15.73
N ALA A 210 -7.53 -8.87 14.73
CA ALA A 210 -7.88 -7.73 13.87
C ALA A 210 -6.69 -7.27 13.01
N ILE A 211 -6.23 -8.21 12.17
CA ILE A 211 -5.14 -8.01 11.22
C ILE A 211 -5.72 -7.42 9.94
N VAL A 212 -5.18 -6.29 9.48
CA VAL A 212 -5.60 -5.64 8.25
C VAL A 212 -4.48 -5.72 7.21
N LEU A 213 -4.76 -6.24 6.02
CA LEU A 213 -3.83 -6.27 4.90
C LEU A 213 -4.07 -5.10 3.93
N THR A 214 -3.00 -4.37 3.62
CA THR A 214 -3.00 -3.20 2.74
C THR A 214 -1.95 -3.30 1.63
N GLY A 215 -1.90 -2.30 0.77
CA GLY A 215 -0.99 -2.28 -0.38
C GLY A 215 -1.46 -3.18 -1.51
N GLY A 216 -0.55 -3.48 -2.44
CA GLY A 216 -0.84 -4.32 -3.61
C GLY A 216 -1.14 -5.76 -3.22
N GLY A 217 -0.55 -6.26 -2.13
CA GLY A 217 -0.85 -7.61 -1.63
C GLY A 217 -2.31 -7.80 -1.23
N GLY A 218 -2.99 -6.75 -0.76
CA GLY A 218 -4.43 -6.79 -0.46
C GLY A 218 -5.33 -7.01 -1.69
N LYS A 219 -4.84 -6.72 -2.91
CA LYS A 219 -5.57 -7.04 -4.15
C LYS A 219 -5.45 -8.51 -4.55
N ASN A 220 -4.45 -9.23 -4.04
CA ASN A 220 -4.21 -10.62 -4.41
C ASN A 220 -4.95 -11.56 -3.46
N LYS A 221 -6.15 -11.99 -3.85
CA LYS A 221 -7.03 -12.86 -3.04
C LYS A 221 -6.37 -14.19 -2.63
N GLY A 222 -5.52 -14.75 -3.50
CA GLY A 222 -4.75 -15.96 -3.20
C GLY A 222 -3.73 -15.74 -2.08
N LEU A 223 -3.02 -14.61 -2.10
CA LEU A 223 -2.10 -14.23 -1.04
C LEU A 223 -2.84 -13.92 0.27
N VAL A 224 -3.98 -13.23 0.22
CA VAL A 224 -4.84 -12.97 1.39
C VAL A 224 -5.21 -14.29 2.07
N LYS A 225 -5.68 -15.28 1.28
CA LYS A 225 -6.01 -16.62 1.78
C LYS A 225 -4.80 -17.30 2.41
N ALA A 226 -3.67 -17.34 1.70
CA ALA A 226 -2.46 -18.00 2.20
C ALA A 226 -1.93 -17.36 3.49
N LEU A 227 -1.98 -16.04 3.61
CA LEU A 227 -1.60 -15.33 4.84
C LEU A 227 -2.57 -15.63 5.99
N SER A 228 -3.88 -15.67 5.72
CA SER A 228 -4.88 -16.00 6.74
C SER A 228 -4.69 -17.41 7.28
N GLU A 229 -4.46 -18.38 6.39
CA GLU A 229 -4.13 -19.77 6.77
C GLU A 229 -2.83 -19.86 7.57
N GLN A 230 -1.78 -19.15 7.15
CA GLN A 230 -0.47 -19.20 7.79
C GLN A 230 -0.44 -18.50 9.17
N LEU A 231 -1.19 -17.42 9.34
CA LEU A 231 -1.30 -16.69 10.60
C LEU A 231 -2.34 -17.31 11.55
N GLY A 232 -3.26 -18.14 11.05
CA GLY A 232 -4.34 -18.72 11.85
C GLY A 232 -5.42 -17.71 12.25
N HIS A 233 -5.50 -16.57 11.55
CA HIS A 233 -6.42 -15.48 11.83
C HIS A 233 -7.11 -14.99 10.56
N GLU A 234 -8.33 -14.50 10.69
CA GLU A 234 -8.98 -13.77 9.61
C GLU A 234 -8.20 -12.48 9.30
N ILE A 235 -8.06 -12.20 8.00
CA ILE A 235 -7.42 -10.98 7.51
C ILE A 235 -8.48 -10.07 6.91
N LEU A 236 -8.61 -8.89 7.50
CA LEU A 236 -9.45 -7.83 6.98
C LEU A 236 -8.74 -7.14 5.82
N VAL A 237 -9.48 -6.78 4.78
CA VAL A 237 -8.96 -6.05 3.63
C VAL A 237 -9.88 -4.86 3.36
N PRO A 238 -9.36 -3.61 3.32
CA PRO A 238 -10.14 -2.46 2.89
C PRO A 238 -10.70 -2.66 1.48
N GLU A 239 -11.81 -2.00 1.14
CA GLU A 239 -12.36 -2.03 -0.23
C GLU A 239 -11.32 -1.64 -1.28
N GLU A 240 -10.53 -0.60 -0.98
CA GLU A 240 -9.37 -0.20 -1.78
C GLU A 240 -8.10 -0.22 -0.92
N PRO A 241 -7.34 -1.34 -0.89
CA PRO A 241 -6.16 -1.47 -0.03
C PRO A 241 -4.97 -0.62 -0.48
N LEU A 242 -4.94 -0.12 -1.73
CA LEU A 242 -3.83 0.68 -2.25
C LEU A 242 -3.84 2.13 -1.75
N ILE A 243 -5.00 2.68 -1.37
CA ILE A 243 -5.11 4.11 -1.05
C ILE A 243 -4.97 4.44 0.44
N THR A 244 -4.77 3.44 1.29
CA THR A 244 -4.83 3.61 2.76
C THR A 244 -3.76 4.57 3.30
N GLY A 245 -2.56 4.55 2.74
CA GLY A 245 -1.51 5.53 3.04
C GLY A 245 -1.91 6.97 2.64
N ALA A 246 -2.43 7.15 1.42
CA ALA A 246 -2.90 8.47 0.95
C ALA A 246 -4.12 8.96 1.75
N LEU A 247 -5.06 8.08 2.10
CA LEU A 247 -6.18 8.40 2.98
C LEU A 247 -5.68 8.86 4.35
N GLY A 248 -4.75 8.12 4.94
CA GLY A 248 -4.10 8.47 6.19
C GLY A 248 -3.43 9.83 6.15
N ALA A 249 -2.70 10.13 5.08
CA ALA A 249 -2.09 11.44 4.88
C ALA A 249 -3.14 12.57 4.85
N ALA A 250 -4.24 12.40 4.12
CA ALA A 250 -5.33 13.38 4.08
C ALA A 250 -5.97 13.59 5.47
N LEU A 251 -6.16 12.50 6.23
CA LEU A 251 -6.69 12.55 7.60
C LEU A 251 -5.75 13.26 8.57
N VAL A 252 -4.43 13.04 8.44
CA VAL A 252 -3.42 13.78 9.22
C VAL A 252 -3.48 15.26 8.87
N GLY A 253 -3.61 15.63 7.59
CA GLY A 253 -3.76 17.02 7.17
C GLY A 253 -4.99 17.71 7.78
N ARG A 254 -6.11 16.98 7.86
CA ARG A 254 -7.32 17.45 8.55
C ARG A 254 -7.08 17.70 10.04
N GLU A 255 -6.44 16.75 10.73
CA GLU A 255 -6.15 16.88 12.16
C GLU A 255 -5.22 18.07 12.45
N ILE A 256 -4.20 18.30 11.62
CA ILE A 256 -3.29 19.44 11.74
C ILE A 256 -4.08 20.76 11.61
N ALA A 257 -4.92 20.88 10.59
CA ALA A 257 -5.70 22.10 10.36
C ALA A 257 -6.73 22.36 11.49
N GLU A 258 -7.38 21.31 11.99
CA GLU A 258 -8.31 21.40 13.11
C GLU A 258 -7.61 21.83 14.42
N ASN A 259 -6.42 21.29 14.70
CA ASN A 259 -5.64 21.65 15.87
C ASN A 259 -5.12 23.10 15.78
N ALA A 260 -4.60 23.52 14.62
CA ALA A 260 -4.18 24.90 14.40
C ALA A 260 -5.34 25.88 14.63
N ARG A 261 -6.57 25.54 14.17
CA ARG A 261 -7.77 26.34 14.42
C ARG A 261 -8.14 26.41 15.90
N LYS A 262 -8.06 25.29 16.64
CA LYS A 262 -8.36 25.25 18.08
C LYS A 262 -7.37 26.08 18.89
N GLU A 263 -6.10 26.09 18.48
CA GLU A 263 -5.01 26.81 19.14
C GLU A 263 -4.82 28.25 18.64
N ASN A 264 -5.68 28.72 17.71
CA ASN A 264 -5.56 30.02 17.02
C ASN A 264 -4.19 30.24 16.38
N MET A 265 -3.58 29.18 15.84
CA MET A 265 -2.31 29.21 15.13
C MET A 265 -2.52 29.37 13.62
N LEU A 266 -1.57 30.02 12.95
CA LEU A 266 -1.53 30.10 11.50
C LEU A 266 -1.13 28.74 10.91
N LEU A 267 -1.85 28.32 9.88
CA LEU A 267 -1.56 27.10 9.14
C LEU A 267 -0.55 27.41 8.03
N GLU A 268 0.68 26.93 8.18
CA GLU A 268 1.70 27.05 7.12
C GLU A 268 1.32 26.18 5.92
N THR A 269 1.10 26.81 4.78
CA THR A 269 0.75 26.13 3.51
C THR A 269 1.62 26.63 2.37
N LYS A 270 1.85 25.77 1.39
CA LYS A 270 2.49 26.10 0.12
C LYS A 270 1.48 26.59 -0.90
N GLU A 271 1.99 27.28 -1.91
CA GLU A 271 1.17 27.70 -3.04
C GLU A 271 0.57 26.48 -3.76
N ARG A 272 -0.70 26.58 -4.16
CA ARG A 272 -1.46 25.51 -4.81
C ARG A 272 -1.18 25.51 -6.31
N ILE A 273 0.08 25.21 -6.65
CA ILE A 273 0.59 25.14 -8.03
C ILE A 273 1.18 23.76 -8.28
N LEU A 274 0.87 23.20 -9.45
CA LEU A 274 1.55 22.01 -9.97
C LEU A 274 2.66 22.49 -10.91
N GLU A 275 3.90 22.47 -10.42
CA GLU A 275 5.07 22.93 -11.18
C GLU A 275 5.31 22.03 -12.40
N GLU A 276 5.58 22.61 -13.57
CA GLU A 276 5.99 21.81 -14.73
C GLU A 276 7.37 21.18 -14.47
N ILE A 277 7.46 19.85 -14.60
CA ILE A 277 8.71 19.11 -14.36
C ILE A 277 9.32 18.72 -15.70
N GLN A 278 10.33 19.47 -16.14
CA GLN A 278 11.17 19.11 -17.29
C GLN A 278 12.36 18.26 -16.82
N ILE A 279 12.57 17.12 -17.49
CA ILE A 279 13.65 16.17 -17.15
C ILE A 279 14.82 16.30 -18.13
N LEU A 280 14.58 16.84 -19.33
CA LEU A 280 15.53 17.22 -20.38
C LEU A 280 14.90 18.30 -21.26
#